data_AF-F9S6A3-F1
#
_entry.id   AF-F9S6A3-F1
#
_cell.length_a   1.000
_cell.length_b   1.000
_cell.length_c   1.000
_cell.angle_alpha   90.00
_cell.angle_beta   90.00
_cell.angle_gamma   90.00
#
_symmetry.space_group_name_H-M   'P 1'
#
loop_
_entity.id
_entity.type
_entity.pdbx_description
1 polymer ?
#
loop_
_entity_poly.entity_id
_entity_poly.type
_entity_poly.pdbx_seq_one_letter_code
_entity_poly.pdbx_strand_id
1 'polypeptide(L)'
;MKMPLKAMGAIALSALTVACSTNQNSATATLFEQCQSTTNPVVGETSISGLTYIGSAIADAPFDSSAAEIVSYDNCTDKLYVVNAQSKQVDVLTFDAAGKPTQQAFIDLQSAANAAEIEIGAANSVATYNGLIAVAIENANKQENGLIALYRSSDLSLLTTYPAGALPDMVSFSPDGRYIASANEGEPSKDYKIDPQGSITLIDLR
;
A
#
# COMPACT_ATOMS: atom_id res chain seq x y z
N MET A 1 23.13 18.76 77.82
CA MET A 1 23.36 17.79 76.73
C MET A 1 22.19 17.91 75.77
N LYS A 2 22.43 18.46 74.57
CA LYS A 2 21.43 18.66 73.51
C LYS A 2 21.12 17.31 72.84
N MET A 3 19.85 17.00 72.58
CA MET A 3 19.34 16.35 71.35
C MET A 3 17.80 16.39 71.34
N PRO A 4 17.15 16.38 70.15
CA PRO A 4 16.02 17.26 69.87
C PRO A 4 14.69 16.57 69.52
N LEU A 5 13.65 17.40 69.60
CA LEU A 5 12.29 17.27 69.08
C LEU A 5 12.22 16.60 67.69
N LYS A 6 11.37 15.57 67.54
CA LYS A 6 10.93 15.07 66.23
C LYS A 6 9.51 15.57 65.94
N ALA A 7 9.39 16.37 64.89
CA ALA A 7 8.12 16.85 64.35
C ALA A 7 7.40 15.74 63.58
N MET A 8 6.10 15.58 63.81
CA MET A 8 5.20 14.78 62.99
C MET A 8 4.67 15.66 61.85
N GLY A 9 5.06 15.36 60.62
CA GLY A 9 4.47 15.95 59.41
C GLY A 9 3.35 15.06 58.88
N ALA A 10 2.14 15.60 58.80
CA ALA A 10 1.01 14.98 58.13
C ALA A 10 1.09 15.28 56.62
N ILE A 11 1.11 14.25 55.78
CA ILE A 11 1.06 14.37 54.32
C ILE A 11 -0.40 14.20 53.89
N ALA A 12 -1.00 15.28 53.40
CA ALA A 12 -2.30 15.25 52.74
C ALA A 12 -2.10 14.74 51.31
N LEU A 13 -2.69 13.58 50.98
CA LEU A 13 -2.63 12.97 49.66
C LEU A 13 -3.80 13.51 48.82
N SER A 14 -3.54 14.50 47.97
CA SER A 14 -4.49 14.97 46.95
C SER A 14 -4.50 14.00 45.77
N ALA A 15 -5.58 13.23 45.62
CA ALA A 15 -5.79 12.39 44.45
C ALA A 15 -6.23 13.25 43.25
N LEU A 16 -5.31 13.53 42.32
CA LEU A 16 -5.67 14.00 40.98
C LEU A 16 -6.21 12.81 40.18
N THR A 17 -7.53 12.79 39.96
CA THR A 17 -8.13 11.92 38.96
C THR A 17 -7.83 12.48 37.57
N VAL A 18 -6.84 11.91 36.89
CA VAL A 18 -6.62 12.12 35.45
C VAL A 18 -7.70 11.36 34.71
N ALA A 19 -8.69 12.09 34.16
CA ALA A 19 -9.64 11.53 33.22
C ALA A 19 -8.94 11.37 31.87
N CYS A 20 -8.48 10.15 31.56
CA CYS A 20 -8.06 9.81 30.19
C CYS A 20 -9.31 9.72 29.31
N SER A 21 -9.66 10.81 28.63
CA SER A 21 -10.53 10.75 27.47
C SER A 21 -9.73 10.15 26.31
N THR A 22 -9.90 8.87 26.04
CA THR A 22 -9.36 8.22 24.84
C THR A 22 -10.08 8.76 23.61
N ASN A 23 -9.43 9.67 22.89
CA ASN A 23 -9.89 10.14 21.59
C ASN A 23 -9.66 9.01 20.57
N GLN A 24 -10.74 8.39 20.09
CA GLN A 24 -10.71 7.31 19.11
C GLN A 24 -10.31 7.76 17.69
N ASN A 25 -10.04 9.06 17.48
CA ASN A 25 -9.66 9.63 16.18
C ASN A 25 -8.16 9.53 15.85
N SER A 26 -7.33 8.91 16.70
CA SER A 26 -5.88 8.88 16.50
C SER A 26 -5.37 7.71 15.66
N ALA A 27 -6.14 6.64 15.45
CA ALA A 27 -5.69 5.47 14.69
C ALA A 27 -5.59 5.71 13.17
N THR A 28 -6.46 6.56 12.61
CA THR A 28 -6.41 6.93 11.20
C THR A 28 -5.25 7.88 10.89
N ALA A 29 -4.89 8.77 11.83
CA ALA A 29 -3.76 9.69 11.67
C ALA A 29 -2.39 8.98 11.66
N THR A 30 -2.30 7.73 12.11
CA THR A 30 -1.06 6.93 12.09
C THR A 30 -0.87 6.11 10.80
N LEU A 31 -1.93 5.92 10.01
CA LEU A 31 -1.87 5.18 8.75
C LEU A 31 -1.39 6.06 7.59
N PHE A 32 -1.81 7.32 7.55
CA PHE A 32 -1.50 8.22 6.46
C PHE A 32 -0.23 9.04 6.73
N GLU A 33 0.67 9.06 5.76
CA GLU A 33 1.90 9.84 5.81
C GLU A 33 1.61 11.33 5.57
N GLN A 34 2.43 12.22 6.11
CA GLN A 34 2.35 13.63 5.76
C GLN A 34 2.92 13.85 4.36
N CYS A 35 2.04 14.08 3.39
CA CYS A 35 2.42 14.21 1.99
C CYS A 35 3.38 15.35 1.72
N GLN A 36 4.27 15.14 0.74
CA GLN A 36 5.12 16.19 0.21
C GLN A 36 4.24 17.34 -0.30
N SER A 37 4.71 18.57 -0.08
CA SER A 37 4.02 19.75 -0.59
C SER A 37 4.11 19.77 -2.11
N THR A 38 2.98 19.54 -2.77
CA THR A 38 2.86 19.65 -4.22
C THR A 38 2.30 21.01 -4.59
N THR A 39 2.89 21.65 -5.61
CA THR A 39 2.27 22.82 -6.23
C THR A 39 1.23 22.31 -7.22
N ASN A 40 -0.06 22.50 -6.90
CA ASN A 40 -1.11 22.22 -7.86
C ASN A 40 -0.86 23.00 -9.16
N PRO A 41 -1.06 22.37 -10.33
CA PRO A 41 -0.98 23.08 -11.59
C PRO A 41 -2.00 24.21 -11.58
N VAL A 42 -1.58 25.42 -11.99
CA VAL A 42 -2.52 26.52 -12.20
C VAL A 42 -3.41 26.13 -13.38
N VAL A 43 -4.72 26.01 -13.13
CA VAL A 43 -5.70 25.75 -14.19
C VAL A 43 -5.68 26.94 -15.13
N GLY A 44 -4.99 26.79 -16.26
CA GLY A 44 -4.98 27.76 -17.35
C GLY A 44 -5.88 27.30 -18.50
N GLU A 45 -6.21 28.21 -19.42
CA GLU A 45 -6.93 27.89 -20.66
C GLU A 45 -6.08 27.11 -21.69
N THR A 46 -4.92 26.60 -21.26
CA THR A 46 -3.99 25.87 -22.13
C THR A 46 -4.64 24.58 -22.63
N SER A 47 -4.97 24.55 -23.92
CA SER A 47 -5.39 23.34 -24.60
C SER A 47 -4.22 22.35 -24.71
N ILE A 48 -4.48 21.05 -24.50
CA ILE A 48 -3.48 20.00 -24.77
C ILE A 48 -3.13 20.06 -26.27
N SER A 49 -1.89 20.43 -26.59
CA SER A 49 -1.42 20.60 -27.97
C SER A 49 -0.75 19.34 -28.55
N GLY A 50 -0.39 18.37 -27.71
CA GLY A 50 0.20 17.10 -28.14
C GLY A 50 0.78 16.27 -26.99
N LEU A 51 1.30 15.09 -27.33
CA LEU A 51 2.07 14.22 -26.43
C LEU A 51 3.54 14.24 -26.88
N THR A 52 4.45 14.37 -25.91
CA THR A 52 5.90 14.28 -26.15
C THR A 52 6.43 13.09 -25.36
N TYR A 53 7.20 12.23 -26.03
CA TYR A 53 7.89 11.13 -25.34
C TYR A 53 9.04 11.69 -24.50
N ILE A 54 8.98 11.46 -23.18
CA ILE A 54 9.97 11.95 -22.21
C ILE A 54 10.96 10.87 -21.76
N GLY A 55 10.62 9.59 -21.92
CA GLY A 55 11.51 8.48 -21.58
C GLY A 55 10.80 7.16 -21.31
N SER A 56 11.59 6.14 -20.98
CA SER A 56 11.14 4.80 -20.61
C SER A 56 11.98 4.25 -19.45
N ALA A 57 11.36 3.36 -18.68
CA ALA A 57 12.00 2.48 -17.73
C ALA A 57 11.70 1.03 -18.17
N ILE A 58 12.68 0.13 -18.02
CA ILE A 58 12.61 -1.25 -18.52
C ILE A 58 12.72 -2.19 -17.32
N ALA A 59 11.74 -3.07 -17.16
CA ALA A 59 11.64 -4.04 -16.05
C ALA A 59 12.63 -5.23 -16.12
N ASP A 60 13.61 -5.16 -17.03
CA ASP A 60 14.65 -6.17 -17.31
C ASP A 60 14.16 -7.63 -17.34
N ALA A 61 13.10 -7.89 -18.11
CA ALA A 61 12.47 -9.20 -18.21
C ALA A 61 12.51 -9.74 -19.65
N PRO A 62 12.54 -11.08 -19.85
CA PRO A 62 12.40 -11.69 -21.16
C PRO A 62 11.09 -11.27 -21.86
N PHE A 63 11.11 -11.28 -23.19
CA PHE A 63 9.87 -11.08 -23.96
C PHE A 63 8.81 -12.13 -23.58
N ASP A 64 7.54 -11.71 -23.53
CA ASP A 64 6.39 -12.58 -23.24
C ASP A 64 6.46 -13.30 -21.89
N SER A 65 6.94 -12.59 -20.85
CA SER A 65 7.05 -13.11 -19.48
C SER A 65 6.18 -12.39 -18.45
N SER A 66 5.26 -11.51 -18.87
CA SER A 66 4.44 -10.67 -17.97
C SER A 66 5.29 -9.85 -16.98
N ALA A 67 5.90 -8.78 -17.48
CA ALA A 67 6.75 -7.89 -16.69
C ALA A 67 5.99 -6.64 -16.23
N ALA A 68 6.32 -5.47 -16.80
CA ALA A 68 5.64 -4.21 -16.52
C ALA A 68 4.21 -4.19 -17.09
N GLU A 69 3.19 -4.11 -16.23
CA GLU A 69 1.77 -4.15 -16.64
C GLU A 69 0.96 -2.99 -16.04
N ILE A 70 0.66 -3.04 -14.74
CA ILE A 70 -0.18 -2.04 -14.06
C ILE A 70 0.67 -0.98 -13.38
N VAL A 71 0.27 0.29 -13.52
CA VAL A 71 0.96 1.43 -12.92
C VAL A 71 0.04 2.24 -12.00
N SER A 72 0.60 2.76 -10.90
CA SER A 72 -0.09 3.70 -10.01
C SER A 72 0.89 4.77 -9.50
N TYR A 73 0.48 6.03 -9.48
CA TYR A 73 1.30 7.14 -9.02
C TYR A 73 0.83 7.62 -7.64
N ASP A 74 1.76 7.70 -6.69
CA ASP A 74 1.50 8.28 -5.36
C ASP A 74 1.97 9.73 -5.33
N ASN A 75 1.02 10.67 -5.41
CA ASN A 75 1.31 12.10 -5.29
C ASN A 75 1.84 12.50 -3.91
N CYS A 76 1.70 11.64 -2.91
CA CYS A 76 2.12 11.92 -1.54
C CYS A 76 3.64 11.83 -1.38
N THR A 77 4.27 10.89 -2.10
CA THR A 77 5.73 10.64 -2.04
C THR A 77 6.45 10.87 -3.37
N ASP A 78 5.72 11.27 -4.42
CA ASP A 78 6.21 11.50 -5.78
C ASP A 78 6.89 10.27 -6.41
N LYS A 79 6.20 9.12 -6.31
CA LYS A 79 6.70 7.84 -6.82
C LYS A 79 5.68 7.17 -7.74
N LEU A 80 6.18 6.54 -8.79
CA LEU A 80 5.41 5.68 -9.69
C LEU A 80 5.68 4.21 -9.35
N TYR A 81 4.63 3.45 -9.12
CA TYR A 81 4.66 2.03 -8.82
C TYR A 81 4.25 1.24 -10.06
N VAL A 82 5.03 0.25 -10.43
CA VAL A 82 4.80 -0.57 -11.62
C VAL A 82 4.83 -2.04 -11.22
N VAL A 83 3.73 -2.76 -11.44
CA VAL A 83 3.71 -4.22 -11.27
C VAL A 83 4.76 -4.83 -12.18
N ASN A 84 5.59 -5.72 -11.63
CA ASN A 84 6.49 -6.59 -12.35
C ASN A 84 6.16 -8.04 -11.99
N ALA A 85 5.19 -8.60 -12.72
CA ALA A 85 4.59 -9.91 -12.41
C ALA A 85 5.63 -11.05 -12.49
N GLN A 86 6.53 -11.00 -13.46
CA GLN A 86 7.60 -11.97 -13.66
C GLN A 86 8.52 -12.10 -12.45
N SER A 87 8.90 -10.97 -11.86
CA SER A 87 9.80 -10.92 -10.72
C SER A 87 9.07 -10.98 -9.37
N LYS A 88 7.73 -11.09 -9.37
CA LYS A 88 6.88 -11.03 -8.17
C LYS A 88 7.18 -9.80 -7.31
N GLN A 89 7.33 -8.65 -7.96
CA GLN A 89 7.69 -7.40 -7.29
C GLN A 89 6.87 -6.23 -7.84
N VAL A 90 6.94 -5.10 -7.13
CA VAL A 90 6.49 -3.81 -7.66
C VAL A 90 7.71 -2.91 -7.80
N ASP A 91 8.05 -2.53 -9.02
CA ASP A 91 9.13 -1.59 -9.30
C ASP A 91 8.72 -0.18 -8.87
N VAL A 92 9.66 0.55 -8.25
CA VAL A 92 9.45 1.90 -7.74
C VAL A 92 10.30 2.87 -8.54
N LEU A 93 9.63 3.75 -9.28
CA LEU A 93 10.23 4.70 -10.20
C LEU A 93 10.10 6.12 -9.63
N THR A 94 11.15 6.89 -9.85
CA THR A 94 11.20 8.35 -9.62
C THR A 94 11.39 9.08 -10.93
N PHE A 95 11.12 10.38 -10.94
CA PHE A 95 11.28 11.23 -12.11
C PHE A 95 12.43 12.23 -11.89
N ASP A 96 13.23 12.46 -12.94
CA ASP A 96 14.19 13.56 -12.93
C ASP A 96 13.50 14.92 -13.20
N ALA A 97 14.28 16.00 -13.25
CA ALA A 97 13.77 17.35 -13.50
C ALA A 97 13.08 17.53 -14.87
N ALA A 98 13.31 16.62 -15.82
CA ALA A 98 12.66 16.59 -17.14
C ALA A 98 11.48 15.61 -17.20
N GLY A 99 11.11 14.98 -16.07
CA GLY A 99 10.04 13.99 -16.00
C GLY A 99 10.45 12.60 -16.51
N LYS A 100 11.74 12.35 -16.76
CA LYS A 100 12.19 11.04 -17.24
C LYS A 100 12.14 10.03 -16.10
N PRO A 101 11.45 8.88 -16.26
CA PRO A 101 11.38 7.86 -15.21
C PRO A 101 12.70 7.12 -15.06
N THR A 102 13.08 6.81 -13.82
CA THR A 102 14.20 5.94 -13.47
C THR A 102 13.79 5.06 -12.29
N GLN A 103 14.02 3.75 -12.40
CA GLN A 103 13.79 2.84 -11.28
C GLN A 103 14.79 3.13 -10.16
N GLN A 104 14.28 3.36 -8.96
CA GLN A 104 15.07 3.65 -7.76
C GLN A 104 15.10 2.45 -6.80
N ALA A 105 13.99 1.71 -6.71
CA ALA A 105 13.82 0.60 -5.77
C ALA A 105 12.80 -0.41 -6.31
N PHE A 106 12.48 -1.42 -5.50
CA PHE A 106 11.37 -2.35 -5.72
C PHE A 106 10.80 -2.81 -4.37
N ILE A 107 9.56 -3.29 -4.38
CA ILE A 107 8.92 -3.97 -3.25
C ILE A 107 8.96 -5.47 -3.51
N ASP A 108 9.68 -6.22 -2.67
CA ASP A 108 9.68 -7.68 -2.69
C ASP A 108 8.41 -8.22 -2.02
N LEU A 109 7.55 -8.86 -2.80
CA LEU A 109 6.25 -9.37 -2.34
C LEU A 109 6.37 -10.65 -1.52
N GLN A 110 7.55 -11.27 -1.45
CA GLN A 110 7.79 -12.39 -0.54
C GLN A 110 7.59 -11.98 0.92
N SER A 111 7.76 -10.69 1.24
CA SER A 111 7.39 -10.13 2.55
C SER A 111 5.92 -10.37 2.90
N ALA A 112 5.00 -10.17 1.95
CA ALA A 112 3.57 -10.41 2.14
C ALA A 112 3.23 -11.90 2.17
N ALA A 113 3.88 -12.69 1.30
CA ALA A 113 3.74 -14.15 1.30
C ALA A 113 4.09 -14.76 2.67
N ASN A 114 5.21 -14.33 3.25
CA ASN A 114 5.66 -14.80 4.57
C ASN A 114 4.69 -14.36 5.68
N ALA A 115 4.17 -13.13 5.62
CA ALA A 115 3.23 -12.61 6.61
C ALA A 115 1.85 -13.29 6.56
N ALA A 116 1.40 -13.68 5.35
CA ALA A 116 0.12 -14.36 5.14
C ALA A 116 0.24 -15.90 5.19
N GLU A 117 1.46 -16.44 5.29
CA GLU A 117 1.74 -17.88 5.27
C GLU A 117 1.19 -18.58 4.01
N ILE A 118 1.28 -17.92 2.84
CA ILE A 118 0.88 -18.49 1.55
C ILE A 118 2.03 -18.47 0.53
N GLU A 119 2.02 -19.43 -0.39
CA GLU A 119 2.86 -19.35 -1.59
C GLU A 119 2.17 -18.45 -2.63
N ILE A 120 2.88 -17.42 -3.10
CA ILE A 120 2.32 -16.43 -4.03
C ILE A 120 2.76 -16.66 -5.48
N GLY A 121 1.87 -16.30 -6.40
CA GLY A 121 2.15 -16.15 -7.83
C GLY A 121 2.55 -14.70 -8.15
N ALA A 122 2.04 -14.18 -9.26
CA ALA A 122 2.27 -12.81 -9.69
C ALA A 122 1.55 -11.75 -8.82
N ALA A 123 2.04 -10.52 -8.87
CA ALA A 123 1.18 -9.36 -8.61
C ALA A 123 0.37 -9.05 -9.87
N ASN A 124 -0.92 -8.81 -9.71
CA ASN A 124 -1.80 -8.46 -10.84
C ASN A 124 -2.15 -6.98 -10.87
N SER A 125 -2.11 -6.30 -9.72
CA SER A 125 -2.50 -4.88 -9.65
C SER A 125 -1.84 -4.13 -8.51
N VAL A 126 -1.67 -2.82 -8.70
CA VAL A 126 -1.20 -1.89 -7.68
C VAL A 126 -2.08 -0.63 -7.68
N ALA A 127 -2.39 -0.12 -6.50
CA ALA A 127 -3.08 1.16 -6.31
C ALA A 127 -2.39 1.95 -5.20
N THR A 128 -2.49 3.28 -5.27
CA THR A 128 -1.88 4.19 -4.29
C THR A 128 -2.90 5.18 -3.74
N TYR A 129 -2.75 5.55 -2.47
CA TYR A 129 -3.55 6.59 -1.84
C TYR A 129 -2.81 7.22 -0.65
N ASN A 130 -2.50 8.52 -0.73
CA ASN A 130 -1.91 9.31 0.36
C ASN A 130 -0.78 8.58 1.13
N GLY A 131 0.20 8.06 0.40
CA GLY A 131 1.34 7.38 1.01
C GLY A 131 1.11 5.90 1.36
N LEU A 132 -0.03 5.32 0.97
CA LEU A 132 -0.28 3.89 1.01
C LEU A 132 -0.19 3.26 -0.38
N ILE A 133 0.21 1.99 -0.42
CA ILE A 133 0.27 1.18 -1.63
C ILE A 133 -0.48 -0.13 -1.35
N ALA A 134 -1.53 -0.42 -2.12
CA ALA A 134 -2.21 -1.70 -2.10
C ALA A 134 -1.80 -2.52 -3.31
N VAL A 135 -1.44 -3.79 -3.11
CA VAL A 135 -1.04 -4.72 -4.17
C VAL A 135 -1.95 -5.94 -4.14
N ALA A 136 -2.58 -6.28 -5.27
CA ALA A 136 -3.30 -7.54 -5.47
C ALA A 136 -2.33 -8.63 -5.90
N ILE A 137 -2.29 -9.73 -5.15
CA ILE A 137 -1.30 -10.80 -5.33
C ILE A 137 -2.04 -12.14 -5.42
N GLU A 138 -1.85 -12.83 -6.54
CA GLU A 138 -2.43 -14.16 -6.72
C GLU A 138 -1.70 -15.21 -5.88
N ASN A 139 -2.40 -16.30 -5.56
CA ASN A 139 -1.77 -17.48 -4.99
C ASN A 139 -0.97 -18.21 -6.10
N ALA A 140 0.09 -18.92 -5.72
CA ALA A 140 0.86 -19.75 -6.67
C ALA A 140 -0.04 -20.78 -7.37
N ASN A 141 -1.08 -21.27 -6.69
CA ASN A 141 -2.22 -21.90 -7.32
C ASN A 141 -3.32 -20.84 -7.55
N LYS A 142 -3.49 -20.37 -8.79
CA LYS A 142 -4.48 -19.33 -9.15
C LYS A 142 -5.92 -19.65 -8.74
N GLN A 143 -6.24 -20.92 -8.52
CA GLN A 143 -7.58 -21.35 -8.10
C GLN A 143 -7.81 -21.19 -6.58
N GLU A 144 -6.76 -20.95 -5.80
CA GLU A 144 -6.83 -20.67 -4.37
C GLU A 144 -6.89 -19.17 -4.08
N ASN A 145 -7.30 -18.83 -2.85
CA ASN A 145 -7.37 -17.46 -2.38
C ASN A 145 -5.99 -16.78 -2.42
N GLY A 146 -5.95 -15.60 -3.05
CA GLY A 146 -4.81 -14.69 -2.99
C GLY A 146 -4.88 -13.74 -1.80
N LEU A 147 -4.16 -12.62 -1.91
CA LEU A 147 -4.16 -11.59 -0.87
C LEU A 147 -4.07 -10.18 -1.45
N ILE A 148 -4.47 -9.21 -0.63
CA ILE A 148 -4.13 -7.79 -0.80
C ILE A 148 -3.07 -7.42 0.22
N ALA A 149 -1.90 -6.98 -0.24
CA ALA A 149 -0.84 -6.48 0.63
C ALA A 149 -0.87 -4.96 0.69
N LEU A 150 -0.77 -4.40 1.89
CA LEU A 150 -0.74 -2.96 2.12
C LEU A 150 0.66 -2.54 2.58
N TYR A 151 1.29 -1.61 1.87
CA TYR A 151 2.62 -1.09 2.16
C TYR A 151 2.59 0.41 2.43
N ARG A 152 3.62 0.89 3.12
CA ARG A 152 3.90 2.31 3.30
C ARG A 152 4.79 2.82 2.17
N SER A 153 4.39 3.92 1.56
CA SER A 153 5.07 4.50 0.39
C SER A 153 6.40 5.18 0.72
N SER A 154 6.53 5.73 1.94
CA SER A 154 7.73 6.46 2.37
C SER A 154 8.96 5.55 2.48
N ASP A 155 8.80 4.35 3.07
CA ASP A 155 9.89 3.40 3.35
C ASP A 155 9.72 2.00 2.73
N LEU A 156 8.63 1.78 1.99
CA LEU A 156 8.28 0.51 1.34
C LEU A 156 8.01 -0.65 2.32
N SER A 157 7.79 -0.35 3.59
CA SER A 157 7.50 -1.38 4.60
C SER A 157 6.12 -2.00 4.42
N LEU A 158 6.01 -3.31 4.63
CA LEU A 158 4.73 -4.01 4.71
C LEU A 158 4.01 -3.56 5.99
N LEU A 159 2.79 -3.05 5.85
CA LEU A 159 1.93 -2.69 6.97
C LEU A 159 1.09 -3.89 7.42
N THR A 160 0.43 -4.56 6.48
CA THR A 160 -0.43 -5.71 6.75
C THR A 160 -0.82 -6.43 5.45
N THR A 161 -1.45 -7.60 5.58
CA THR A 161 -2.05 -8.36 4.49
C THR A 161 -3.51 -8.67 4.81
N TYR A 162 -4.33 -8.75 3.76
CA TYR A 162 -5.73 -9.11 3.84
C TYR A 162 -6.00 -10.30 2.92
N PRO A 163 -6.74 -11.33 3.35
CA PRO A 163 -7.13 -12.41 2.45
C PRO A 163 -8.06 -11.86 1.35
N ALA A 164 -7.88 -12.36 0.13
CA ALA A 164 -8.75 -12.08 -1.01
C ALA A 164 -9.38 -13.38 -1.54
N GLY A 165 -10.23 -13.28 -2.56
CA GLY A 165 -10.74 -14.44 -3.28
C GLY A 165 -9.68 -15.05 -4.21
N ALA A 166 -10.09 -16.03 -5.02
CA ALA A 166 -9.24 -16.61 -6.04
C ALA A 166 -8.91 -15.57 -7.13
N LEU A 167 -7.63 -15.47 -7.45
CA LEU A 167 -7.08 -14.53 -8.45
C LEU A 167 -7.55 -13.07 -8.27
N PRO A 168 -7.12 -12.34 -7.21
CA PRO A 168 -7.34 -10.91 -7.14
C PRO A 168 -6.60 -10.23 -8.31
N ASP A 169 -7.36 -9.69 -9.25
CA ASP A 169 -6.85 -9.17 -10.53
C ASP A 169 -6.76 -7.63 -10.53
N MET A 170 -7.63 -6.97 -9.77
CA MET A 170 -7.66 -5.51 -9.65
C MET A 170 -7.70 -5.09 -8.19
N VAL A 171 -7.06 -3.97 -7.84
CA VAL A 171 -7.21 -3.31 -6.54
C VAL A 171 -7.39 -1.80 -6.71
N SER A 172 -8.21 -1.18 -5.85
CA SER A 172 -8.41 0.27 -5.84
C SER A 172 -8.79 0.79 -4.45
N PHE A 173 -8.50 2.06 -4.19
CA PHE A 173 -8.95 2.76 -2.99
C PHE A 173 -10.26 3.52 -3.25
N SER A 174 -11.10 3.67 -2.23
CA SER A 174 -12.20 4.63 -2.29
C SER A 174 -11.67 6.06 -2.35
N PRO A 175 -12.43 7.04 -2.88
CA PRO A 175 -11.97 8.43 -3.00
C PRO A 175 -11.54 9.08 -1.67
N ASP A 176 -12.12 8.63 -0.55
CA ASP A 176 -11.79 9.07 0.81
C ASP A 176 -10.74 8.19 1.51
N GLY A 177 -10.19 7.19 0.82
CA GLY A 177 -9.17 6.28 1.35
C GLY A 177 -9.64 5.34 2.45
N ARG A 178 -10.94 5.28 2.73
CA ARG A 178 -11.50 4.42 3.78
C ARG A 178 -11.49 2.96 3.39
N TYR A 179 -11.74 2.66 2.13
CA TYR A 179 -11.89 1.29 1.66
C TYR A 179 -10.84 0.93 0.63
N ILE A 180 -10.45 -0.35 0.64
CA ILE A 180 -9.82 -1.00 -0.50
C ILE A 180 -10.83 -2.00 -1.08
N ALA A 181 -11.02 -1.97 -2.39
CA ALA A 181 -11.81 -2.95 -3.09
C ALA A 181 -10.93 -3.73 -4.07
N SER A 182 -11.19 -5.02 -4.21
CA SER A 182 -10.55 -5.86 -5.22
C SER A 182 -11.57 -6.70 -5.96
N ALA A 183 -11.41 -6.80 -7.28
CA ALA A 183 -12.09 -7.79 -8.08
C ALA A 183 -11.26 -9.07 -8.10
N ASN A 184 -11.83 -10.16 -7.61
CA ASN A 184 -11.24 -11.49 -7.67
C ASN A 184 -11.84 -12.19 -8.90
N GLU A 185 -11.04 -12.40 -9.92
CA GLU A 185 -11.50 -12.88 -11.23
C GLU A 185 -12.06 -14.30 -11.14
N GLY A 186 -11.40 -15.18 -10.36
CA GLY A 186 -11.78 -16.59 -10.29
C GLY A 186 -11.53 -17.35 -11.60
N GLU A 187 -10.39 -17.09 -12.28
CA GLU A 187 -10.06 -17.76 -13.54
C GLU A 187 -10.03 -19.31 -13.37
N PRO A 188 -10.68 -20.06 -14.29
CA PRO A 188 -10.64 -21.51 -14.26
C PRO A 188 -9.23 -22.04 -14.50
N SER A 189 -8.98 -23.27 -14.03
CA SER A 189 -7.78 -24.02 -14.42
C SER A 189 -7.74 -24.18 -15.94
N LYS A 190 -6.53 -24.32 -16.51
CA LYS A 190 -6.34 -24.45 -17.97
C LYS A 190 -7.15 -25.58 -18.62
N ASP A 191 -7.49 -26.62 -17.85
CA ASP A 191 -8.31 -27.75 -18.28
C ASP A 191 -9.80 -27.63 -17.92
N TYR A 192 -10.21 -26.47 -17.38
CA TYR A 192 -11.57 -26.12 -16.97
C TYR A 192 -12.20 -27.08 -15.96
N LYS A 193 -11.38 -27.78 -15.17
CA LYS A 193 -11.87 -28.71 -14.13
C LYS A 193 -12.07 -28.04 -12.78
N ILE A 194 -11.30 -27.01 -12.47
CA ILE A 194 -11.43 -26.21 -11.26
C ILE A 194 -11.78 -24.80 -11.69
N ASP A 195 -13.00 -24.36 -11.41
CA ASP A 195 -13.55 -23.07 -11.83
C ASP A 195 -14.10 -22.34 -10.59
N PRO A 196 -13.23 -21.62 -9.85
CA PRO A 196 -13.65 -20.92 -8.65
C PRO A 196 -14.58 -19.76 -8.99
N GLN A 197 -15.53 -19.44 -8.10
CA GLN A 197 -16.40 -18.29 -8.34
C GLN A 197 -15.62 -16.98 -8.19
N GLY A 198 -15.73 -16.11 -9.20
CA GLY A 198 -15.33 -14.71 -9.08
C GLY A 198 -16.06 -14.01 -7.93
N SER A 199 -15.40 -13.06 -7.29
CA SER A 199 -15.91 -12.38 -6.09
C SER A 199 -15.34 -10.96 -5.94
N ILE A 200 -15.83 -10.22 -4.95
CA ILE A 200 -15.29 -8.91 -4.58
C ILE A 200 -14.78 -8.98 -3.14
N THR A 201 -13.55 -8.53 -2.93
CA THR A 201 -12.99 -8.28 -1.59
C THR A 201 -13.18 -6.80 -1.25
N LEU A 202 -13.79 -6.48 -0.10
CA LEU A 202 -13.91 -5.11 0.40
C LEU A 202 -13.30 -5.03 1.81
N ILE A 203 -12.30 -4.18 1.97
CA ILE A 203 -11.54 -3.98 3.20
C ILE A 203 -11.88 -2.58 3.74
N ASP A 204 -12.31 -2.47 5.00
CA ASP A 204 -12.51 -1.20 5.71
C ASP A 204 -11.25 -0.90 6.55
N LEU A 205 -10.60 0.23 6.29
CA LEU A 205 -9.34 0.65 6.94
C LEU A 205 -9.55 1.42 8.26
N ARG A 206 -10.73 1.29 8.87
CA ARG A 206 -11.07 1.92 10.15
C ARG A 206 -10.55 1.16 11.37
#